data_AF-B2KL69-F1
#
_entry.id   AF-B2KL69-F1
#
_cell.length_a   1.000
_cell.length_b   1.000
_cell.length_c   1.000
_cell.angle_alpha   90.00
_cell.angle_beta   90.00
_cell.angle_gamma   90.00
#
_symmetry.space_group_name_H-M   'P 1'
#
loop_
_entity.id
_entity.type
_entity.pdbx_description
1 polymer ?
#
loop_
_entity_poly.entity_id
_entity_poly.type
_entity_poly.pdbx_seq_one_letter_code
_entity_poly.pdbx_strand_id
1 'polypeptide(L)'
;GIILNTRPKKSAAAYKKIWWEEGSPLIVLTQRLQKKVQQLVDFPVEIAMRYGNPSIELGLQQLHDKGVTEVLLLPLYPQFAMATTETILVLAEEIRKKKFPSMTFKTVPAFYKRERYIANLGTSIKEALA
;
A
#
# COMPACT_ATOMS: atom_id res chain seq x y z
N GLY A 1 -12.52 -4.94 20.80
CA GLY A 1 -11.81 -4.63 22.06
C GLY A 1 -12.13 -3.22 22.53
N ILE A 2 -11.94 -2.92 23.82
CA ILE A 2 -12.44 -1.72 24.52
C ILE A 2 -12.12 -0.40 23.78
N ILE A 3 -10.95 -0.30 23.15
CA ILE A 3 -10.51 0.88 22.37
C ILE A 3 -11.42 1.16 21.16
N LEU A 4 -11.89 0.12 20.45
CA LEU A 4 -12.74 0.27 19.26
C LEU A 4 -14.18 0.70 19.59
N ASN A 5 -14.58 0.69 20.85
CA ASN A 5 -15.93 1.12 21.25
C ASN A 5 -16.09 2.65 21.19
N THR A 6 -15.01 3.42 21.39
CA THR A 6 -15.07 4.88 21.54
C THR A 6 -14.31 5.62 20.44
N ARG A 7 -13.19 5.07 19.96
CA ARG A 7 -12.32 5.73 18.99
C ARG A 7 -12.98 6.02 17.63
N PRO A 8 -13.82 5.13 17.04
CA PRO A 8 -14.44 5.39 15.75
C PRO A 8 -15.32 6.64 15.73
N LYS A 9 -16.06 6.92 16.82
CA LYS A 9 -16.90 8.13 16.92
C LYS A 9 -16.05 9.40 16.86
N LYS A 10 -14.90 9.41 17.55
CA LYS A 10 -13.97 10.56 17.55
C LYS A 10 -13.29 10.76 16.20
N SER A 11 -12.83 9.67 15.56
CA SER A 11 -12.14 9.77 14.26
C SER A 11 -13.09 10.04 13.09
N ALA A 12 -14.35 9.59 13.16
CA ALA A 12 -15.34 9.79 12.10
C ALA A 12 -15.59 11.27 11.79
N ALA A 13 -15.59 12.16 12.79
CA ALA A 13 -15.75 13.59 12.57
C ALA A 13 -14.61 14.19 11.75
N ALA A 14 -13.37 13.74 11.98
CA ALA A 14 -12.21 14.17 11.19
C ALA A 14 -12.26 13.58 9.77
N TYR A 15 -12.59 12.28 9.64
CA TYR A 15 -12.71 11.62 8.35
C TYR A 15 -13.77 12.25 7.45
N LYS A 16 -14.93 12.63 7.99
CA LYS A 16 -16.01 13.29 7.24
C LYS A 16 -15.58 14.60 6.58
N LYS A 17 -14.60 15.32 7.13
CA LYS A 17 -14.11 16.59 6.56
C LYS A 17 -13.28 16.42 5.29
N ILE A 18 -12.73 15.23 5.06
CA ILE A 18 -11.77 14.97 3.97
C ILE A 18 -12.18 13.80 3.08
N TRP A 19 -13.34 13.18 3.34
CA TRP A 19 -13.83 12.07 2.55
C TRP A 19 -14.32 12.58 1.20
N TRP A 20 -13.95 11.88 0.13
CA TRP A 20 -14.50 12.15 -1.19
C TRP A 20 -15.75 11.33 -1.42
N GLU A 21 -16.54 11.70 -2.43
CA GLU A 21 -17.70 10.92 -2.84
C GLU A 21 -17.31 9.47 -3.19
N GLU A 22 -16.13 9.28 -3.80
CA GLU A 22 -15.66 7.95 -4.20
C GLU A 22 -15.05 7.14 -3.04
N GLY A 23 -14.80 7.76 -1.88
CA GLY A 23 -14.22 7.09 -0.72
C GLY A 23 -13.12 7.87 0.00
N SER A 24 -12.36 7.18 0.85
CA SER A 24 -11.18 7.77 1.48
C SER A 24 -10.16 8.15 0.40
N PRO A 25 -9.58 9.37 0.43
CA PRO A 25 -8.57 9.77 -0.54
C PRO A 25 -7.40 8.78 -0.62
N LEU A 26 -7.03 8.14 0.49
CA LEU A 26 -5.96 7.14 0.51
C LEU A 26 -6.26 5.97 -0.44
N ILE A 27 -7.44 5.35 -0.34
CA ILE A 27 -7.76 4.19 -1.18
C ILE A 27 -7.99 4.61 -2.64
N VAL A 28 -8.68 5.74 -2.86
CA VAL A 28 -8.96 6.26 -4.20
C VAL A 28 -7.66 6.59 -4.94
N LEU A 29 -6.73 7.29 -4.29
CA LEU A 29 -5.42 7.60 -4.86
C LEU A 29 -4.57 6.35 -5.07
N THR A 30 -4.63 5.38 -4.16
CA THR A 30 -3.92 4.09 -4.30
C THR A 30 -4.43 3.30 -5.52
N GLN A 31 -5.74 3.26 -5.75
CA GLN A 31 -6.33 2.64 -6.93
C GLN A 31 -5.94 3.37 -8.23
N ARG A 32 -5.94 4.71 -8.22
CA ARG A 32 -5.47 5.51 -9.36
C ARG A 32 -3.98 5.26 -9.65
N LEU A 33 -3.15 5.15 -8.61
CA LEU A 33 -1.74 4.79 -8.73
C LEU A 33 -1.57 3.39 -9.34
N GLN A 34 -2.30 2.39 -8.84
CA GLN A 34 -2.25 1.03 -9.36
C GLN A 34 -2.58 0.98 -10.86
N LYS A 35 -3.66 1.67 -11.29
CA LYS A 35 -4.03 1.74 -12.71
C LYS A 35 -2.92 2.34 -13.56
N LYS A 36 -2.28 3.41 -13.09
CA LYS A 36 -1.15 4.04 -13.79
C LYS A 36 0.07 3.13 -13.86
N VAL A 37 0.42 2.45 -12.77
CA VAL A 37 1.56 1.52 -12.74
C VAL A 37 1.29 0.32 -13.65
N GLN A 38 0.09 -0.23 -13.64
CA GLN A 38 -0.30 -1.36 -14.50
C GLN A 38 -0.13 -1.06 -15.99
N GLN A 39 -0.30 0.21 -16.41
CA GLN A 39 -0.06 0.62 -17.81
C GLN A 39 1.43 0.66 -18.20
N LEU A 40 2.34 0.63 -17.21
CA LEU A 40 3.78 0.72 -17.41
C LEU A 40 4.48 -0.63 -17.30
N VAL A 41 3.75 -1.70 -16.95
CA VAL A 41 4.31 -3.03 -16.71
C VAL A 41 3.38 -4.11 -17.26
N ASP A 42 3.98 -5.19 -17.76
CA ASP A 42 3.24 -6.31 -18.36
C ASP A 42 2.82 -7.39 -17.35
N PHE A 43 3.24 -7.25 -16.09
CA PHE A 43 2.86 -8.17 -15.00
C PHE A 43 1.68 -7.60 -14.17
N PRO A 44 0.88 -8.47 -13.52
CA PRO A 44 -0.23 -8.02 -12.69
C PRO A 44 0.21 -7.16 -11.50
N VAL A 45 -0.51 -6.07 -11.24
CA VAL A 45 -0.31 -5.16 -10.11
C VAL A 45 -1.54 -5.17 -9.23
N GLU A 46 -1.39 -5.53 -7.95
CA GLU A 46 -2.47 -5.48 -6.96
C GLU A 46 -2.10 -4.55 -5.79
N ILE A 47 -3.12 -4.02 -5.12
CA ILE A 47 -2.97 -3.18 -3.94
C ILE A 47 -3.41 -3.93 -2.68
N ALA A 48 -2.82 -3.59 -1.56
CA ALA A 48 -3.14 -4.18 -0.27
C ALA A 48 -2.92 -3.20 0.88
N MET A 49 -3.72 -3.35 1.93
CA MET A 49 -3.66 -2.57 3.15
C MET A 49 -3.28 -3.48 4.32
N ARG A 50 -2.41 -2.97 5.20
CA ARG A 50 -2.12 -3.61 6.48
C ARG A 50 -3.37 -3.69 7.37
N TYR A 51 -4.08 -2.57 7.44
CA TYR A 51 -5.34 -2.42 8.17
C TYR A 51 -6.33 -1.77 7.22
N GLY A 52 -7.15 -2.56 6.55
CA GLY A 52 -8.13 -2.05 5.60
C GLY A 52 -8.49 -3.08 4.53
N ASN A 53 -9.25 -2.61 3.56
CA ASN A 53 -9.69 -3.37 2.39
C ASN A 53 -9.18 -2.65 1.13
N PRO A 54 -8.52 -3.34 0.17
CA PRO A 54 -8.16 -4.77 0.15
C PRO A 54 -7.12 -5.16 1.21
N SER A 55 -7.25 -6.36 1.78
CA SER A 55 -6.25 -6.92 2.71
C SER A 55 -5.04 -7.47 1.94
N ILE A 56 -3.92 -7.68 2.63
CA ILE A 56 -2.74 -8.37 2.05
C ILE A 56 -3.10 -9.75 1.50
N GLU A 57 -3.94 -10.50 2.22
CA GLU A 57 -4.39 -11.80 1.75
C GLU A 57 -5.18 -11.70 0.44
N LEU A 58 -6.11 -10.76 0.35
CA LEU A 58 -6.92 -10.58 -0.86
C LEU A 58 -6.04 -10.21 -2.06
N GLY A 59 -5.09 -9.28 -1.88
CA GLY A 59 -4.16 -8.91 -2.94
C GLY A 59 -3.28 -10.08 -3.41
N LEU A 60 -2.78 -10.90 -2.47
CA LEU A 60 -2.03 -12.10 -2.80
C LEU A 60 -2.89 -13.15 -3.52
N GLN A 61 -4.14 -13.34 -3.09
CA GLN A 61 -5.08 -14.24 -3.76
C GLN A 61 -5.33 -13.80 -5.20
N GLN A 62 -5.56 -12.51 -5.44
CA GLN A 62 -5.78 -11.98 -6.79
C GLN A 62 -4.57 -12.17 -7.71
N LEU A 63 -3.34 -12.05 -7.18
CA LEU A 63 -2.13 -12.38 -7.92
C LEU A 63 -2.02 -13.90 -8.16
N HIS A 64 -2.34 -14.72 -7.16
CA HIS A 64 -2.31 -16.18 -7.25
C HIS A 64 -3.26 -16.69 -8.34
N ASP A 65 -4.49 -16.17 -8.38
CA ASP A 65 -5.51 -16.56 -9.35
C ASP A 65 -5.12 -16.22 -10.79
N LYS A 66 -4.16 -15.30 -10.97
CA LYS A 66 -3.54 -14.96 -12.26
C LYS A 66 -2.28 -15.79 -12.56
N GLY A 67 -1.94 -16.76 -11.72
CA GLY A 67 -0.78 -17.65 -11.90
C GLY A 67 0.55 -17.05 -11.47
N VAL A 68 0.56 -15.96 -10.69
CA VAL A 68 1.80 -15.32 -10.23
C VAL A 68 2.51 -16.18 -9.18
N THR A 69 3.80 -16.43 -9.36
CA THR A 69 4.66 -17.19 -8.42
C THR A 69 5.80 -16.35 -7.83
N GLU A 70 6.18 -15.24 -8.45
CA GLU A 70 7.12 -14.26 -7.91
C GLU A 70 6.41 -12.93 -7.66
N VAL A 71 6.43 -12.45 -6.42
CA VAL A 71 5.79 -11.18 -6.06
C VAL A 71 6.84 -10.19 -5.59
N LEU A 72 6.84 -9.00 -6.21
CA LEU A 72 7.59 -7.85 -5.73
C LEU A 72 6.74 -7.03 -4.76
N LEU A 73 7.05 -7.11 -3.46
CA LEU A 73 6.42 -6.29 -2.44
C LEU A 73 7.01 -4.88 -2.46
N LEU A 74 6.15 -3.88 -2.70
CA LEU A 74 6.48 -2.45 -2.66
C LEU A 74 5.69 -1.76 -1.53
N PRO A 75 6.28 -1.63 -0.32
CA PRO A 75 5.74 -0.75 0.70
C PRO A 75 5.74 0.70 0.20
N LEU A 76 4.61 1.40 0.30
CA LEU A 76 4.49 2.81 -0.16
C LEU A 76 5.04 3.84 0.86
N TYR A 77 5.88 3.39 1.78
CA TYR A 77 6.61 4.25 2.72
C TYR A 77 8.05 4.45 2.22
N PRO A 78 8.46 5.69 1.86
CA PRO A 78 9.82 5.95 1.40
C PRO A 78 10.88 5.62 2.45
N GLN A 79 10.57 5.85 3.73
CA GLN A 79 11.39 5.52 4.88
C GLN A 79 10.93 4.19 5.49
N PHE A 80 11.90 3.36 5.87
CA PHE A 80 11.62 2.16 6.65
C PHE A 80 11.29 2.53 8.10
N ALA A 81 10.27 1.87 8.66
CA ALA A 81 10.01 1.86 10.09
C ALA A 81 9.40 0.52 10.49
N MET A 82 9.75 0.05 11.70
CA MET A 82 9.26 -1.22 12.24
C MET A 82 7.72 -1.23 12.34
N ALA A 83 7.14 -0.13 12.84
CA ALA A 83 5.70 0.02 13.04
C ALA A 83 4.87 0.10 11.75
N THR A 84 5.50 0.22 10.58
CA THR A 84 4.82 0.27 9.28
C THR A 84 5.30 -0.85 8.37
N THR A 85 6.48 -0.68 7.77
CA THR A 85 7.02 -1.54 6.72
C THR A 85 7.28 -2.95 7.24
N GLU A 86 7.96 -3.08 8.38
CA GLU A 86 8.28 -4.41 8.93
C GLU A 86 7.01 -5.20 9.24
N THR A 87 6.03 -4.58 9.88
CA THR A 87 4.76 -5.28 10.15
C THR A 87 4.16 -5.83 8.86
N ILE A 88 4.08 -5.04 7.78
CA ILE A 88 3.54 -5.46 6.47
C ILE A 88 4.28 -6.70 5.96
N LEU A 89 5.61 -6.68 5.96
CA LEU A 89 6.43 -7.77 5.42
C LEU A 89 6.25 -9.06 6.23
N VAL A 90 6.24 -8.96 7.57
CA VAL A 90 6.02 -10.12 8.45
C VAL A 90 4.66 -10.76 8.16
N LEU A 91 3.58 -9.97 8.12
CA LEU A 91 2.24 -10.51 7.85
C LEU A 91 2.09 -11.06 6.44
N ALA A 92 2.69 -10.42 5.44
CA ALA A 92 2.69 -10.93 4.08
C ALA A 92 3.36 -12.32 4.03
N GLU A 93 4.52 -12.48 4.67
CA GLU A 93 5.24 -13.74 4.72
C GLU A 93 4.49 -14.82 5.51
N GLU A 94 3.83 -14.46 6.62
CA GLU A 94 2.94 -15.38 7.35
C GLU A 94 1.80 -15.90 6.48
N ILE A 95 1.14 -15.01 5.72
CA ILE A 95 0.05 -15.37 4.80
C ILE A 95 0.59 -16.24 3.67
N ARG A 96 1.73 -15.86 3.06
CA ARG A 96 2.38 -16.62 1.99
C ARG A 96 2.66 -18.06 2.41
N LYS A 97 3.33 -18.24 3.56
CA LYS A 97 3.64 -19.58 4.11
C LYS A 97 2.39 -20.43 4.32
N LYS A 98 1.29 -19.82 4.78
CA LYS A 98 0.05 -20.53 5.12
C LYS A 98 -0.81 -20.87 3.89
N LYS A 99 -0.88 -19.96 2.91
CA LYS A 99 -1.88 -20.02 1.83
C LYS A 99 -1.29 -20.11 0.42
N PHE A 100 -0.08 -19.60 0.22
CA PHE A 100 0.56 -19.49 -1.10
C PHE A 100 2.02 -19.99 -1.05
N PRO A 101 2.26 -21.24 -0.63
CA PRO A 101 3.62 -21.74 -0.37
C PRO A 101 4.52 -21.76 -1.61
N SER A 102 3.93 -21.81 -2.81
CA SER A 102 4.63 -21.76 -4.11
C SER A 102 5.06 -20.34 -4.51
N MET A 103 4.52 -19.30 -3.88
CA MET A 103 4.94 -17.92 -4.14
C MET A 103 6.26 -17.62 -3.45
N THR A 104 7.08 -16.77 -4.06
CA THR A 104 8.30 -16.22 -3.47
C THR A 104 8.26 -14.69 -3.52
N PHE A 105 8.88 -14.04 -2.54
CA PHE A 105 8.84 -12.59 -2.41
C PHE A 105 10.21 -11.96 -2.62
N LYS A 106 10.20 -10.83 -3.34
CA LYS A 106 11.26 -9.81 -3.32
C LYS A 106 10.66 -8.54 -2.73
N THR A 107 11.46 -7.75 -2.04
CA THR A 107 10.99 -6.51 -1.41
C THR A 107 11.76 -5.32 -1.92
N VAL A 108 11.06 -4.24 -2.25
CA VAL A 108 11.71 -2.96 -2.56
C VAL A 108 12.21 -2.33 -1.26
N PRO A 109 13.52 -2.04 -1.12
CA PRO A 109 14.06 -1.40 0.07
C PRO A 109 13.58 0.05 0.18
N ALA A 110 13.79 0.64 1.36
CA ALA A 110 13.53 2.07 1.58
C ALA A 110 14.17 2.92 0.47
N PHE A 111 13.39 3.85 -0.07
CA PHE A 111 13.74 4.59 -1.28
C PHE A 111 13.77 6.11 -1.08
N TYR A 112 13.74 6.59 0.16
CA TYR A 112 13.83 8.02 0.51
C TYR A 112 15.07 8.73 -0.06
N LYS A 113 16.18 8.00 -0.30
CA LYS A 113 17.41 8.54 -0.91
C LYS A 113 17.47 8.44 -2.44
N ARG A 114 16.45 7.89 -3.10
CA ARG A 114 16.47 7.79 -4.57
C ARG A 114 16.39 9.19 -5.17
N GLU A 115 17.32 9.52 -6.06
CA GLU A 115 17.42 10.84 -6.70
C GLU A 115 16.10 11.26 -7.34
N ARG A 116 15.44 10.36 -8.09
CA ARG A 116 14.12 10.63 -8.70
C ARG A 116 13.03 10.92 -7.67
N TYR A 117 13.04 10.25 -6.52
CA TYR A 117 12.07 10.53 -5.46
C TYR A 117 12.29 11.92 -4.87
N ILE A 118 13.56 12.28 -4.58
CA ILE A 118 13.94 13.60 -4.07
C ILE A 118 13.59 14.70 -5.07
N ALA A 119 13.90 14.50 -6.36
CA ALA A 119 13.61 15.47 -7.41
C ALA A 119 12.10 15.72 -7.59
N ASN A 120 11.29 14.67 -7.58
CA ASN A 120 9.83 14.80 -7.68
C ASN A 120 9.24 15.53 -6.46
N LEU A 121 9.71 15.21 -5.25
CA LEU A 121 9.29 15.92 -4.04
C LEU A 121 9.69 17.39 -4.09
N GLY A 122 10.92 17.69 -4.52
CA GLY A 122 11.40 19.06 -4.69
C GLY A 122 10.59 19.85 -5.72
N THR A 123 10.16 19.19 -6.80
CA THR A 123 9.28 19.80 -7.82
C THR A 123 7.92 20.13 -7.24
N SER A 124 7.29 19.19 -6.54
CA SER A 124 5.99 19.41 -5.89
C SER A 124 6.02 20.56 -4.88
N ILE A 125 7.12 20.71 -4.12
CA ILE A 125 7.29 21.84 -3.19
C ILE A 125 7.41 23.16 -3.96
N LYS A 126 8.19 23.21 -5.04
CA LYS A 126 8.35 24.42 -5.86
C LYS A 126 7.03 24.84 -6.49
N GLU A 127 6.25 23.90 -7.01
CA GLU A 127 4.92 24.16 -7.58
C GLU A 127 3.95 24.72 -6.54
N ALA A 128 4.02 24.26 -5.29
CA ALA A 128 3.18 24.76 -4.21
C ALA A 128 3.59 26.17 -3.70
N LEU A 129 4.80 26.62 -4.01
CA LEU A 129 5.32 27.95 -3.64
C LEU A 129 5.20 28.99 -4.75
N ALA A 130 4.90 28.55 -5.98
CA ALA A 130 4.68 29.42 -7.14
C ALA A 130 3.24 29.98 -7.14
#